data_AF-A0A257ZMS5-F1
#
_entry.id   AF-A0A257ZMS5-F1
#
_cell.length_a   1.000
_cell.length_b   1.000
_cell.length_c   1.000
_cell.angle_alpha   90.00
_cell.angle_beta   90.00
_cell.angle_gamma   90.00
#
_symmetry.space_group_name_H-M   'P 1'
#
loop_
_entity.id
_entity.type
_entity.pdbx_description
1 polymer ?
#
loop_
_entity_poly.entity_id
_entity_poly.type
_entity_poly.pdbx_seq_one_letter_code
_entity_poly.pdbx_strand_id
1 'polypeptide(L)'
;MDFERYTERARAAVQSAQTSALASGHPQLLPEHLIKAMFTDRDRLALNLIRAAGGNPELAHSNIDKLLAAQPKSTGGSQPGLSQDLARLFQMAEEDATSAGDDFVTVERLLLSATKQKTKAADALNAAGATTSALVKAIAELRKGRTADTATSEEKYEALKKYSRDLTEAARSGKLDPVIGRDEEIRRCIQVLSRRTKNNPVLIGEPGVGKTAIAEGLALRIVNGDVPDSLKEKSLLALDMGALIAGAKFRGEFEERLKSVLQEVTQAEGQIILFIDEMHTLVGAGKADGAMDASNLLKPALARGELHCVGATTLDEYRKHVEKDAA
;
A
#
# COMPACT_ATOMS: atom_id res chain seq x y z
N MET A 1 -5.67 19.20 -21.94
CA MET A 1 -5.46 18.53 -20.65
C MET A 1 -6.72 18.71 -19.85
N ASP A 2 -7.46 17.62 -19.64
CA ASP A 2 -8.61 17.61 -18.74
C ASP A 2 -8.13 17.17 -17.35
N PHE A 3 -7.94 18.14 -16.46
CA PHE A 3 -7.34 17.90 -15.16
C PHE A 3 -8.20 17.04 -14.23
N GLU A 4 -9.51 16.93 -14.50
CA GLU A 4 -10.41 16.06 -13.74
C GLU A 4 -10.18 14.58 -14.03
N ARG A 5 -9.57 14.25 -15.18
CA ARG A 5 -9.16 12.87 -15.53
C ARG A 5 -7.88 12.42 -14.84
N TYR A 6 -7.35 13.19 -13.89
CA TYR A 6 -6.15 12.83 -13.13
C TYR A 6 -6.56 12.44 -11.72
N THR A 7 -5.87 11.46 -11.14
CA THR A 7 -6.03 11.14 -9.72
C THR A 7 -5.67 12.34 -8.84
N GLU A 8 -6.19 12.37 -7.61
CA GLU A 8 -5.88 13.44 -6.66
C GLU A 8 -4.36 13.57 -6.44
N ARG A 9 -3.66 12.43 -6.38
CA ARG A 9 -2.21 12.35 -6.24
C ARG A 9 -1.48 12.93 -7.46
N ALA A 10 -1.90 12.58 -8.67
CA ALA A 10 -1.32 13.14 -9.90
C ALA A 10 -1.58 14.65 -10.00
N ARG A 11 -2.79 15.11 -9.64
CA ARG A 11 -3.12 16.55 -9.59
C ARG A 11 -2.24 17.30 -8.59
N ALA A 12 -2.07 16.75 -7.39
CA ALA A 12 -1.19 17.32 -6.36
C ALA A 12 0.27 17.42 -6.85
N ALA A 13 0.77 16.41 -7.56
CA ALA A 13 2.12 16.44 -8.15
C ALA A 13 2.27 17.57 -9.19
N VAL A 14 1.27 17.77 -10.07
CA VAL A 14 1.30 18.87 -11.05
C VAL A 14 1.26 20.24 -10.37
N GLN A 15 0.42 20.43 -9.36
CA GLN A 15 0.34 21.68 -8.59
C GLN A 15 1.65 21.98 -7.83
N SER A 16 2.25 20.95 -7.24
CA SER A 16 3.54 21.07 -6.55
C SER A 16 4.66 21.42 -7.54
N ALA A 17 4.66 20.81 -8.74
CA ALA A 17 5.61 21.12 -9.80
C ALA A 17 5.50 22.58 -10.25
N GLN A 18 4.28 23.11 -10.45
CA GLN A 18 4.06 24.51 -10.81
C GLN A 18 4.56 25.47 -9.73
N THR A 19 4.30 25.14 -8.46
CA THR A 19 4.78 25.93 -7.32
C THR A 19 6.31 25.90 -7.24
N SER A 20 6.93 24.74 -7.49
CA SER A 20 8.39 24.57 -7.51
C SER A 20 9.05 25.36 -8.64
N ALA A 21 8.48 25.35 -9.85
CA ALA A 21 8.97 26.14 -10.98
C ALA A 21 8.91 27.64 -10.69
N LEU A 22 7.79 28.11 -10.15
CA LEU A 22 7.62 29.52 -9.75
C LEU A 22 8.62 29.93 -8.66
N ALA A 23 8.76 29.11 -7.60
CA ALA A 23 9.69 29.38 -6.50
C ALA A 23 11.15 29.36 -6.95
N SER A 24 11.48 28.55 -7.96
CA SER A 24 12.83 28.48 -8.54
C SER A 24 13.12 29.58 -9.55
N GLY A 25 12.10 30.38 -9.94
CA GLY A 25 12.21 31.43 -10.95
C GLY A 25 12.34 30.87 -12.37
N HIS A 26 11.92 29.63 -12.62
CA HIS A 26 11.99 29.02 -13.95
C HIS A 26 10.80 29.52 -14.79
N PRO A 27 11.04 30.07 -15.99
CA PRO A 27 9.98 30.66 -16.82
C PRO A 27 9.03 29.60 -17.42
N GLN A 28 9.45 28.34 -17.42
CA GLN A 28 8.67 27.22 -17.93
C GLN A 28 8.55 26.10 -16.91
N LEU A 29 7.39 25.45 -16.92
CA LEU A 29 7.15 24.18 -16.24
C LEU A 29 7.65 23.04 -17.13
N LEU A 30 8.67 22.34 -16.62
CA LEU A 30 9.41 21.27 -17.31
C LEU A 30 9.07 19.88 -16.74
N PRO A 31 9.29 18.78 -17.49
CA PRO A 31 9.16 17.42 -16.98
C PRO A 31 9.93 17.16 -15.68
N GLU A 32 11.11 17.76 -15.53
CA GLU A 32 11.94 17.63 -14.34
C GLU A 32 11.24 18.13 -13.07
N HIS A 33 10.43 19.19 -13.16
CA HIS A 33 9.65 19.69 -12.02
C HIS A 33 8.57 18.71 -11.61
N LEU A 34 7.87 18.13 -12.59
CA LEU A 34 6.85 17.11 -12.34
C LEU A 34 7.47 15.87 -11.69
N ILE A 35 8.57 15.38 -12.25
CA ILE A 35 9.30 14.22 -11.70
C ILE A 35 9.78 14.50 -10.28
N LYS A 36 10.35 15.69 -10.04
CA LYS A 36 10.77 16.11 -8.70
C LYS A 36 9.60 16.13 -7.72
N ALA A 37 8.45 16.69 -8.12
CA ALA A 37 7.25 16.73 -7.30
C ALA A 37 6.75 15.32 -6.94
N MET A 38 6.76 14.39 -7.90
CA MET A 38 6.42 12.97 -7.68
C MET A 38 7.36 12.29 -6.68
N PHE A 39 8.63 12.68 -6.62
CA PHE A 39 9.60 12.12 -5.66
C PHE A 39 9.42 12.65 -4.24
N THR A 40 8.89 13.86 -4.09
CA THR A 40 8.67 14.52 -2.79
C THR A 40 7.33 14.20 -2.15
N ASP A 41 6.51 13.40 -2.82
CA ASP A 41 5.21 13.01 -2.32
C ASP A 41 5.31 12.12 -1.05
N ARG A 42 4.28 12.20 -0.19
CA ARG A 42 4.28 11.65 1.18
C ARG A 42 4.57 10.15 1.21
N ASP A 43 3.90 9.35 0.38
CA ASP A 43 4.11 7.89 0.38
C ASP A 43 5.26 7.45 -0.55
N ARG A 44 5.92 8.40 -1.23
CA ARG A 44 7.07 8.17 -2.10
C ARG A 44 6.84 7.10 -3.18
N LEU A 45 5.62 6.98 -3.70
CA LEU A 45 5.23 5.97 -4.69
C LEU A 45 6.18 5.90 -5.89
N ALA A 46 6.52 7.05 -6.47
CA ALA A 46 7.44 7.11 -7.62
C ALA A 46 8.84 6.56 -7.29
N LEU A 47 9.36 6.83 -6.10
CA LEU A 47 10.66 6.31 -5.66
C LEU A 47 10.59 4.80 -5.38
N ASN A 48 9.49 4.32 -4.79
CA ASN A 48 9.26 2.90 -4.56
C ASN A 48 9.14 2.14 -5.89
N LEU A 49 8.47 2.71 -6.89
CA LEU A 49 8.37 2.15 -8.24
C LEU A 49 9.74 2.08 -8.93
N ILE A 50 10.58 3.11 -8.81
CA ILE A 50 11.95 3.07 -9.33
C ILE A 50 12.74 1.94 -8.66
N ARG A 51 12.61 1.76 -7.34
CA ARG A 51 13.28 0.68 -6.61
C ARG A 51 12.77 -0.69 -7.05
N ALA A 52 11.46 -0.85 -7.21
CA ALA A 52 10.84 -2.09 -7.70
C ALA A 52 11.25 -2.43 -9.13
N ALA A 53 11.52 -1.41 -9.97
CA ALA A 53 12.09 -1.57 -11.30
C ALA A 53 13.59 -1.96 -11.29
N GLY A 54 14.21 -2.12 -10.12
CA GLY A 54 15.65 -2.40 -9.97
C GLY A 54 16.54 -1.18 -10.13
N GLY A 55 15.97 0.02 -10.12
CA GLY A 55 16.69 1.29 -10.20
C GLY A 55 17.16 1.81 -8.84
N ASN A 56 17.92 2.90 -8.88
CA ASN A 56 18.44 3.64 -7.73
C ASN A 56 17.65 4.97 -7.57
N PRO A 57 16.69 5.05 -6.63
CA PRO A 57 15.85 6.23 -6.45
C PRO A 57 16.64 7.49 -6.05
N GLU A 58 17.68 7.32 -5.23
CA GLU A 58 18.54 8.42 -4.77
C GLU A 58 19.34 9.02 -5.93
N LEU A 59 19.82 8.18 -6.85
CA LEU A 59 20.49 8.62 -8.08
C LEU A 59 19.51 9.33 -9.02
N ALA A 60 18.31 8.80 -9.22
CA ALA A 60 17.27 9.44 -10.04
C ALA A 60 16.96 10.84 -9.51
N HIS A 61 16.72 10.96 -8.21
CA HIS A 61 16.46 12.22 -7.54
C HIS A 61 17.62 13.21 -7.69
N SER A 62 18.86 12.78 -7.45
CA SER A 62 20.05 13.62 -7.60
C SER A 62 20.24 14.10 -9.05
N ASN A 63 19.99 13.26 -10.04
CA ASN A 63 20.12 13.63 -11.45
C ASN A 63 19.07 14.67 -11.86
N ILE A 64 17.82 14.52 -11.42
CA ILE A 64 16.76 15.49 -11.68
C ILE A 64 17.06 16.83 -11.01
N ASP A 65 17.58 16.82 -9.77
CA ASP A 65 17.99 18.05 -9.08
C ASP A 65 19.10 18.80 -9.83
N LYS A 66 20.09 18.08 -10.38
CA LYS A 66 21.14 18.67 -11.21
C LYS A 66 20.59 19.32 -12.47
N LEU A 67 19.60 18.69 -13.12
CA LEU A 67 18.95 19.26 -14.31
C LEU A 67 18.19 20.53 -13.99
N LEU A 68 17.46 20.56 -12.88
CA LEU A 68 16.73 21.75 -12.42
C LEU A 68 17.67 22.88 -12.01
N ALA A 69 18.76 22.57 -11.31
CA ALA A 69 19.75 23.57 -10.90
C ALA A 69 20.47 24.24 -12.08
N ALA A 70 20.56 23.55 -13.22
CA ALA A 70 21.15 24.08 -14.45
C ALA A 70 20.18 24.96 -15.28
N GLN A 71 18.91 25.07 -14.89
CA GLN A 71 17.94 25.87 -15.64
C GLN A 71 18.17 27.38 -15.45
N PRO A 72 18.01 28.18 -16.51
CA PRO A 72 18.01 29.63 -16.41
C PRO A 72 16.88 30.14 -15.51
N LYS A 73 17.20 31.14 -14.69
CA LYS A 73 16.23 31.82 -13.83
C LYS A 73 15.84 33.16 -14.42
N SER A 74 14.55 33.46 -14.43
CA SER A 74 14.02 34.76 -14.84
C SER A 74 13.61 35.60 -13.63
N THR A 75 13.91 36.89 -13.69
CA THR A 75 13.40 37.89 -12.73
C THR A 75 12.09 38.46 -13.26
N GLY A 76 11.00 38.47 -12.47
CA GLY A 76 9.74 39.12 -12.90
C GLY A 76 8.43 38.38 -12.59
N GLY A 77 8.44 37.28 -11.84
CA GLY A 77 7.25 36.75 -11.13
C GLY A 77 6.02 36.37 -11.96
N SER A 78 6.16 36.08 -13.26
CA SER A 78 5.05 35.55 -14.05
C SER A 78 4.81 34.07 -13.79
N GLN A 79 3.57 33.61 -13.97
CA GLN A 79 3.24 32.19 -13.93
C GLN A 79 4.05 31.43 -14.99
N PRO A 80 4.72 30.31 -14.63
CA PRO A 80 5.52 29.54 -15.58
C PRO A 80 4.62 28.92 -16.66
N GLY A 81 5.00 29.08 -17.92
CA GLY A 81 4.30 28.47 -19.05
C GLY A 81 4.59 26.98 -19.17
N LEU A 82 3.67 26.19 -19.71
CA LEU A 82 3.90 24.76 -19.97
C LEU A 82 4.92 24.57 -21.09
N SER A 83 5.96 23.74 -20.87
CA SER A 83 6.88 23.35 -21.94
C SER A 83 6.27 22.33 -22.91
N GLN A 84 6.78 22.28 -24.14
CA GLN A 84 6.31 21.33 -25.16
C GLN A 84 6.54 19.87 -24.73
N ASP A 85 7.69 19.59 -24.11
CA ASP A 85 8.01 18.23 -23.63
C ASP A 85 7.09 17.78 -22.50
N LEU A 86 6.69 18.70 -21.61
CA LEU A 86 5.72 18.39 -20.56
C LEU A 86 4.30 18.23 -21.11
N ALA A 87 3.90 19.04 -22.10
CA ALA A 87 2.62 18.87 -22.79
C ALA A 87 2.53 17.49 -23.46
N ARG A 88 3.62 17.06 -24.12
CA ARG A 88 3.72 15.72 -24.71
C ARG A 88 3.71 14.62 -23.66
N LEU A 89 4.32 14.84 -22.50
CA LEU A 89 4.27 13.90 -21.37
C LEU A 89 2.83 13.61 -20.95
N PHE A 90 2.04 14.66 -20.75
CA PHE A 90 0.64 14.53 -20.36
C PHE A 90 -0.21 13.81 -21.41
N GLN A 91 -0.02 14.14 -22.68
CA GLN A 91 -0.70 13.45 -23.77
C GLN A 91 -0.37 11.94 -23.78
N MET A 92 0.92 11.59 -23.68
CA MET A 92 1.35 10.18 -23.64
C MET A 92 0.79 9.44 -22.41
N ALA A 93 0.70 10.12 -21.27
CA ALA A 93 0.13 9.53 -20.05
C ALA A 93 -1.38 9.29 -20.17
N GLU A 94 -2.12 10.19 -20.82
CA GLU A 94 -3.55 10.02 -21.12
C GLU A 94 -3.78 8.86 -22.10
N GLU A 95 -2.94 8.73 -23.14
CA GLU A 95 -2.98 7.63 -24.11
C GLU A 95 -2.66 6.28 -23.46
N ASP A 96 -1.63 6.24 -22.59
CA ASP A 96 -1.24 5.05 -21.84
C ASP A 96 -2.31 4.61 -20.84
N ALA A 97 -2.92 5.55 -20.12
CA ALA A 97 -4.01 5.28 -19.19
C ALA A 97 -5.21 4.66 -19.93
N THR A 98 -5.63 5.28 -21.03
CA THR A 98 -6.74 4.79 -21.86
C THR A 98 -6.45 3.39 -22.41
N SER A 99 -5.23 3.16 -22.91
CA SER A 99 -4.81 1.85 -23.44
C SER A 99 -4.78 0.75 -22.38
N ALA A 100 -4.57 1.12 -21.11
CA ALA A 100 -4.58 0.21 -19.98
C ALA A 100 -5.95 0.01 -19.34
N GLY A 101 -7.00 0.67 -19.85
CA GLY A 101 -8.35 0.63 -19.27
C GLY A 101 -8.50 1.44 -17.98
N ASP A 102 -7.63 2.44 -17.76
CA ASP A 102 -7.77 3.38 -16.66
C ASP A 102 -8.73 4.51 -17.03
N ASP A 103 -9.65 4.87 -16.12
CA ASP A 103 -10.48 6.07 -16.26
C ASP A 103 -9.70 7.33 -15.86
N PHE A 104 -8.73 7.18 -14.94
CA PHE A 104 -7.88 8.24 -14.40
C PHE A 104 -6.38 8.07 -14.71
N VAL A 105 -5.71 9.17 -15.03
CA VAL A 105 -4.25 9.26 -15.16
C VAL A 105 -3.61 9.30 -13.78
N THR A 106 -2.71 8.35 -13.53
CA THR A 106 -2.01 8.12 -12.25
C THR A 106 -0.56 8.63 -12.29
N VAL A 107 0.05 8.79 -11.12
CA VAL A 107 1.47 9.18 -10.96
C VAL A 107 2.40 8.20 -11.67
N GLU A 108 2.11 6.91 -11.59
CA GLU A 108 2.91 5.88 -12.24
C GLU A 108 2.84 5.97 -13.78
N ARG A 109 1.71 6.39 -14.36
CA ARG A 109 1.56 6.64 -15.80
C ARG A 109 2.34 7.88 -16.24
N LEU A 110 2.34 8.93 -15.41
CA LEU A 110 3.16 10.11 -15.63
C LEU A 110 4.66 9.79 -15.60
N LEU A 111 5.09 9.01 -14.60
CA LEU A 111 6.47 8.55 -14.48
C LEU A 111 6.88 7.66 -15.65
N LEU A 112 6.03 6.71 -16.05
CA LEU A 112 6.27 5.86 -17.22
C LEU A 112 6.41 6.70 -18.49
N SER A 113 5.50 7.65 -18.71
CA SER A 113 5.50 8.55 -19.87
C SER A 113 6.75 9.41 -19.93
N ALA A 114 7.28 9.83 -18.78
CA ALA A 114 8.55 10.56 -18.71
C ALA A 114 9.71 9.76 -19.32
N THR A 115 9.76 8.44 -19.11
CA THR A 115 10.85 7.58 -19.63
C THR A 115 10.77 7.30 -21.13
N LYS A 116 9.58 7.47 -21.74
CA LYS A 116 9.35 7.18 -23.16
C LYS A 116 9.83 8.29 -24.10
N GLN A 117 10.11 9.47 -23.56
CA GLN A 117 10.53 10.62 -24.34
C GLN A 117 12.04 10.66 -24.56
N LYS A 118 12.48 11.41 -25.57
CA LYS A 118 13.90 11.72 -25.82
C LYS A 118 14.26 13.05 -25.16
N THR A 119 14.30 13.08 -23.84
CA THR A 119 14.58 14.28 -23.03
C THR A 119 15.67 14.00 -22.00
N LYS A 120 16.30 15.05 -21.47
CA LYS A 120 17.30 14.92 -20.39
C LYS A 120 16.71 14.26 -19.14
N ALA A 121 15.43 14.52 -18.86
CA ALA A 121 14.70 13.87 -17.78
C ALA A 121 14.61 12.35 -17.98
N ALA A 122 14.31 11.88 -19.20
CA ALA A 122 14.29 10.45 -19.52
C ALA A 122 15.69 9.84 -19.35
N ASP A 123 16.73 10.51 -19.85
CA ASP A 123 18.12 10.06 -19.69
C ASP A 123 18.52 9.96 -18.21
N ALA A 124 18.11 10.92 -17.38
CA ALA A 124 18.36 10.92 -15.94
C ALA A 124 17.69 9.73 -15.22
N LEU A 125 16.45 9.39 -15.60
CA LEU A 125 15.73 8.23 -15.08
C LEU A 125 16.37 6.91 -15.56
N ASN A 126 16.71 6.82 -16.85
CA ASN A 126 17.37 5.65 -17.44
C ASN A 126 18.74 5.38 -16.81
N ALA A 127 19.54 6.44 -16.58
CA ALA A 127 20.84 6.34 -15.90
C ALA A 127 20.71 5.84 -14.45
N ALA A 128 19.54 6.02 -13.82
CA ALA A 128 19.21 5.49 -12.52
C ALA A 128 18.59 4.08 -12.57
N GLY A 129 18.53 3.44 -13.75
CA GLY A 129 17.94 2.10 -13.91
C GLY A 129 16.42 2.09 -14.05
N ALA A 130 15.75 3.26 -14.00
CA ALA A 130 14.31 3.39 -14.21
C ALA A 130 13.97 3.41 -15.71
N THR A 131 14.25 2.31 -16.41
CA THR A 131 13.96 2.21 -17.84
C THR A 131 12.47 2.00 -18.09
N THR A 132 12.00 2.35 -19.29
CA THR A 132 10.59 2.13 -19.68
C THR A 132 10.19 0.67 -19.50
N SER A 133 11.02 -0.28 -19.94
CA SER A 133 10.70 -1.71 -19.83
C SER A 133 10.66 -2.20 -18.39
N ALA A 134 11.53 -1.69 -17.53
CA ALA A 134 11.56 -2.04 -16.11
C ALA A 134 10.36 -1.44 -15.36
N LEU A 135 10.01 -0.17 -15.64
CA LEU A 135 8.83 0.46 -15.06
C LEU A 135 7.52 -0.19 -15.52
N VAL A 136 7.40 -0.60 -16.78
CA VAL A 136 6.20 -1.34 -17.25
C VAL A 136 5.98 -2.60 -16.39
N LYS A 137 7.05 -3.37 -16.12
CA LYS A 137 6.97 -4.56 -15.26
C LYS A 137 6.63 -4.20 -13.82
N ALA A 138 7.32 -3.21 -13.25
CA ALA A 138 7.07 -2.78 -11.87
C ALA A 138 5.62 -2.28 -11.66
N ILE A 139 5.07 -1.55 -12.63
CA ILE A 139 3.68 -1.07 -12.60
C ILE A 139 2.70 -2.23 -12.73
N ALA A 140 2.95 -3.19 -13.61
CA ALA A 140 2.12 -4.38 -13.73
C ALA A 140 2.05 -5.15 -12.39
N GLU A 141 3.19 -5.29 -11.72
CA GLU A 141 3.31 -6.02 -10.46
C GLU A 141 2.68 -5.27 -9.29
N LEU A 142 2.80 -3.94 -9.26
CA LEU A 142 2.13 -3.09 -8.28
C LEU A 142 0.61 -3.20 -8.42
N ARG A 143 0.11 -3.08 -9.65
CA ARG A 143 -1.31 -3.06 -9.94
C ARG A 143 -1.98 -4.41 -9.82
N LYS A 144 -1.28 -5.51 -10.14
CA LYS A 144 -1.84 -6.88 -10.18
C LYS A 144 -3.18 -6.95 -10.94
N GLY A 145 -3.27 -6.25 -12.07
CA GLY A 145 -4.48 -6.17 -12.90
C GLY A 145 -5.54 -5.15 -12.46
N ARG A 146 -5.31 -4.37 -11.39
CA ARG A 146 -6.18 -3.26 -11.00
C ARG A 146 -6.09 -2.10 -12.01
N THR A 147 -7.23 -1.47 -12.28
CA THR A 147 -7.36 -0.24 -13.06
C THR A 147 -7.62 0.95 -12.15
N ALA A 148 -7.29 2.16 -12.62
CA ALA A 148 -7.60 3.39 -11.90
C ALA A 148 -8.98 3.93 -12.31
N ASP A 149 -10.02 3.49 -11.60
CA ASP A 149 -11.44 3.79 -11.84
C ASP A 149 -11.97 4.96 -10.98
N THR A 150 -11.26 5.33 -9.92
CA THR A 150 -11.57 6.50 -9.07
C THR A 150 -10.39 7.48 -8.96
N ALA A 151 -10.67 8.73 -8.61
CA ALA A 151 -9.65 9.75 -8.37
C ALA A 151 -8.67 9.39 -7.23
N THR A 152 -9.06 8.49 -6.33
CA THR A 152 -8.29 8.00 -5.18
C THR A 152 -7.69 6.60 -5.37
N SER A 153 -7.74 6.04 -6.59
CA SER A 153 -7.30 4.65 -6.86
C SER A 153 -5.88 4.35 -6.38
N GLU A 154 -4.97 5.34 -6.45
CA GLU A 154 -3.58 5.18 -6.04
C GLU A 154 -3.38 5.02 -4.53
N GLU A 155 -4.34 5.46 -3.70
CA GLU A 155 -4.29 5.23 -2.25
C GLU A 155 -4.54 3.76 -1.90
N LYS A 156 -5.23 3.03 -2.79
CA LYS A 156 -5.60 1.61 -2.62
C LYS A 156 -4.48 0.64 -3.02
N TYR A 157 -3.33 1.13 -3.50
CA TYR A 157 -2.23 0.26 -3.95
C TYR A 157 -1.24 -0.11 -2.83
N GLU A 158 -1.29 0.57 -1.68
CA GLU A 158 -0.46 0.27 -0.49
C GLU A 158 -1.29 0.27 0.82
N ALA A 159 -2.59 -0.02 0.76
CA ALA A 159 -3.46 0.02 1.94
C ALA A 159 -2.98 -0.98 3.00
N LEU A 160 -2.55 -2.18 2.59
CA LEU A 160 -2.03 -3.16 3.53
C LEU A 160 -0.79 -2.63 4.27
N LYS A 161 0.15 -2.00 3.56
CA LYS A 161 1.36 -1.45 4.16
C LYS A 161 1.08 -0.25 5.09
N LYS A 162 0.05 0.54 4.79
CA LYS A 162 -0.33 1.71 5.58
C LYS A 162 -1.10 1.35 6.85
N TYR A 163 -1.92 0.31 6.79
CA TYR A 163 -2.86 -0.07 7.85
C TYR A 163 -2.49 -1.40 8.53
N SER A 164 -1.29 -1.92 8.28
CA SER A 164 -0.79 -3.10 8.97
C SER A 164 0.70 -3.00 9.25
N ARG A 165 1.16 -3.80 10.21
CA ARG A 165 2.57 -3.98 10.56
C ARG A 165 3.02 -5.37 10.16
N ASP A 166 4.05 -5.47 9.34
CA ASP A 166 4.63 -6.76 8.97
C ASP A 166 5.45 -7.34 10.14
N LEU A 167 4.91 -8.38 10.79
CA LEU A 167 5.57 -9.05 11.90
C LEU A 167 6.69 -9.97 11.41
N THR A 168 6.57 -10.53 10.20
CA THR A 168 7.64 -11.34 9.59
C THR A 168 8.87 -10.50 9.22
N GLU A 169 8.69 -9.28 8.74
CA GLU A 169 9.77 -8.32 8.51
C GLU A 169 10.40 -7.87 9.84
N ALA A 170 9.58 -7.60 10.86
CA ALA A 170 10.07 -7.28 12.19
C ALA A 170 10.90 -8.43 12.80
N ALA A 171 10.48 -9.68 12.59
CA ALA A 171 11.23 -10.87 12.98
C ALA A 171 12.58 -10.97 12.24
N ARG A 172 12.58 -10.85 10.90
CA ARG A 172 13.81 -10.89 10.08
C ARG A 172 14.82 -9.80 10.47
N SER A 173 14.32 -8.63 10.88
CA SER A 173 15.14 -7.50 11.32
C SER A 173 15.56 -7.56 12.80
N GLY A 174 15.22 -8.64 13.52
CA GLY A 174 15.59 -8.82 14.93
C GLY A 174 14.91 -7.84 15.88
N LYS A 175 13.78 -7.25 15.48
CA LYS A 175 13.03 -6.26 16.27
C LYS A 175 11.96 -6.88 17.18
N LEU A 176 11.71 -8.19 17.06
CA LEU A 176 10.80 -8.91 17.94
C LEU A 176 11.59 -9.58 19.06
N ASP A 177 11.06 -9.47 20.27
CA ASP A 177 11.61 -10.15 21.44
C ASP A 177 11.33 -11.66 21.37
N PRO A 178 12.23 -12.51 21.90
CA PRO A 178 11.98 -13.94 21.98
C PRO A 178 10.79 -14.23 22.90
N VAL A 179 9.86 -15.05 22.41
CA VAL A 179 8.65 -15.41 23.16
C VAL A 179 8.93 -16.60 24.08
N ILE A 180 8.70 -16.42 25.38
CA ILE A 180 9.00 -17.42 26.41
C ILE A 180 7.69 -18.06 26.92
N GLY A 181 7.64 -19.39 26.99
CA GLY A 181 6.53 -20.12 27.64
C GLY A 181 5.19 -20.06 26.89
N ARG A 182 5.22 -19.95 25.56
CA ARG A 182 4.03 -19.93 24.68
C ARG A 182 4.12 -20.94 23.51
N ASP A 183 5.02 -21.92 23.62
CA ASP A 183 5.28 -22.87 22.53
C ASP A 183 4.05 -23.73 22.17
N GLU A 184 3.25 -24.11 23.16
CA GLU A 184 2.06 -24.92 22.93
C GLU A 184 0.98 -24.14 22.17
N GLU A 185 0.74 -22.88 22.56
CA GLU A 185 -0.22 -22.00 21.90
C GLU A 185 0.20 -21.68 20.47
N ILE A 186 1.47 -21.36 20.25
CA ILE A 186 2.02 -21.10 18.91
C ILE A 186 1.90 -22.36 18.04
N ARG A 187 2.27 -23.53 18.56
CA ARG A 187 2.15 -24.81 17.85
C ARG A 187 0.69 -25.12 17.49
N ARG A 188 -0.26 -24.84 18.38
CA ARG A 188 -1.69 -25.02 18.12
C ARG A 188 -2.19 -24.05 17.05
N CYS A 189 -1.72 -22.82 17.05
CA CYS A 189 -2.00 -21.83 16.01
C CYS A 189 -1.54 -22.32 14.63
N ILE A 190 -0.29 -22.80 14.52
CA ILE A 190 0.28 -23.40 13.31
C ILE A 190 -0.57 -24.59 12.82
N GLN A 191 -0.99 -25.47 13.74
CA GLN A 191 -1.79 -26.64 13.42
C GLN A 191 -3.16 -26.25 12.82
N VAL A 192 -3.80 -25.20 13.33
CA VAL A 192 -5.07 -24.71 12.78
C VAL A 192 -4.86 -24.06 11.42
N LEU A 193 -3.86 -23.18 11.27
CA LEU A 193 -3.52 -22.52 10.01
C LEU A 193 -3.20 -23.50 8.88
N SER A 194 -2.70 -24.69 9.22
CA SER A 194 -2.34 -25.74 8.26
C SER A 194 -3.53 -26.62 7.82
N ARG A 195 -4.74 -26.38 8.34
CA ARG A 195 -5.95 -27.11 7.94
C ARG A 195 -6.42 -26.67 6.55
N ARG A 196 -7.14 -27.55 5.85
CA ARG A 196 -7.80 -27.21 4.57
C ARG A 196 -9.07 -26.38 4.76
N THR A 197 -9.77 -26.58 5.87
CA THR A 197 -11.02 -25.90 6.22
C THR A 197 -10.97 -25.50 7.68
N LYS A 198 -11.65 -24.42 8.07
CA LYS A 198 -11.61 -23.89 9.45
C LYS A 198 -10.17 -23.66 9.90
N ASN A 199 -9.44 -22.94 9.07
CA ASN A 199 -8.00 -22.69 9.17
C ASN A 199 -7.68 -21.30 9.75
N ASN A 200 -8.67 -20.65 10.36
CA ASN A 200 -8.53 -19.35 11.02
C ASN A 200 -8.53 -19.56 12.54
N PRO A 201 -7.36 -19.63 13.22
CA PRO A 201 -7.31 -19.75 14.67
C PRO A 201 -7.80 -18.48 15.37
N VAL A 202 -8.41 -18.67 16.52
CA VAL A 202 -8.82 -17.59 17.43
C VAL A 202 -8.16 -17.78 18.79
N LEU A 203 -7.35 -16.81 19.20
CA LEU A 203 -6.71 -16.74 20.51
C LEU A 203 -7.69 -16.13 21.51
N ILE A 204 -8.12 -16.93 22.49
CA ILE A 204 -9.09 -16.52 23.51
C ILE A 204 -8.37 -16.43 24.86
N GLY A 205 -8.48 -15.28 25.51
CA GLY A 205 -7.91 -15.06 26.84
C GLY A 205 -8.20 -13.66 27.36
N GLU A 206 -7.91 -13.40 28.62
CA GLU A 206 -8.06 -12.06 29.21
C GLU A 206 -7.20 -11.01 28.48
N PRO A 207 -7.53 -9.71 28.54
CA PRO A 207 -6.65 -8.65 28.05
C PRO A 207 -5.29 -8.69 28.74
N GLY A 208 -4.21 -8.39 28.01
CA GLY A 208 -2.85 -8.30 28.58
C GLY A 208 -2.12 -9.62 28.83
N VAL A 209 -2.72 -10.79 28.58
CA VAL A 209 -2.07 -12.10 28.80
C VAL A 209 -0.98 -12.49 27.77
N GLY A 210 -0.72 -11.59 26.81
CA GLY A 210 0.27 -11.80 25.75
C GLY A 210 -0.25 -12.51 24.50
N LYS A 211 -1.50 -12.26 24.09
CA LYS A 211 -2.05 -12.78 22.82
C LYS A 211 -1.26 -12.28 21.62
N THR A 212 -0.86 -11.01 21.63
CA THR A 212 0.03 -10.40 20.63
C THR A 212 1.39 -11.10 20.58
N ALA A 213 1.95 -11.50 21.72
CA ALA A 213 3.22 -12.23 21.79
C ALA A 213 3.12 -13.61 21.11
N ILE A 214 1.95 -14.27 21.11
CA ILE A 214 1.75 -15.52 20.35
C ILE A 214 1.85 -15.26 18.83
N ALA A 215 1.29 -14.14 18.35
CA ALA A 215 1.41 -13.76 16.94
C ALA A 215 2.86 -13.40 16.54
N GLU A 216 3.58 -12.69 17.41
CA GLU A 216 5.01 -12.40 17.22
C GLU A 216 5.85 -13.68 17.21
N GLY A 217 5.55 -14.62 18.12
CA GLY A 217 6.18 -15.95 18.15
C GLY A 217 5.88 -16.79 16.91
N LEU A 218 4.68 -16.68 16.36
CA LEU A 218 4.33 -17.28 15.07
C LEU A 218 5.17 -16.69 13.93
N ALA A 219 5.34 -15.36 13.88
CA ALA A 219 6.20 -14.72 12.88
C ALA A 219 7.66 -15.21 12.96
N LEU A 220 8.20 -15.31 14.19
CA LEU A 220 9.55 -15.85 14.42
C LEU A 220 9.67 -17.29 13.89
N ARG A 221 8.69 -18.15 14.15
CA ARG A 221 8.71 -19.54 13.64
C ARG A 221 8.62 -19.62 12.13
N ILE A 222 7.79 -18.80 11.49
CA ILE A 222 7.70 -18.72 10.03
C ILE A 222 9.06 -18.33 9.44
N VAL A 223 9.68 -17.27 9.96
CA VAL A 223 10.99 -16.78 9.48
C VAL A 223 12.11 -17.80 9.68
N ASN A 224 12.09 -18.54 10.79
CA ASN A 224 13.06 -19.60 11.08
C ASN A 224 12.79 -20.90 10.31
N GLY A 225 11.70 -20.98 9.54
CA GLY A 225 11.28 -22.20 8.84
C GLY A 225 10.78 -23.33 9.76
N ASP A 226 10.50 -23.03 11.04
CA ASP A 226 9.94 -23.97 12.02
C ASP A 226 8.40 -24.04 11.91
N VAL A 227 7.93 -24.25 10.68
CA VAL A 227 6.52 -24.39 10.30
C VAL A 227 6.39 -25.39 9.15
N PRO A 228 5.21 -26.00 8.92
CA PRO A 228 4.95 -26.81 7.74
C PRO A 228 5.17 -26.03 6.44
N ASP A 229 5.46 -26.75 5.35
CA ASP A 229 5.75 -26.14 4.03
C ASP A 229 4.64 -25.20 3.55
N SER A 230 3.39 -25.46 3.93
CA SER A 230 2.25 -24.60 3.63
C SER A 230 2.36 -23.19 4.21
N LEU A 231 3.22 -22.95 5.21
CA LEU A 231 3.36 -21.66 5.91
C LEU A 231 4.75 -21.02 5.76
N LYS A 232 5.76 -21.70 5.22
CA LYS A 232 7.15 -21.22 5.18
C LYS A 232 7.35 -19.90 4.45
N GLU A 233 6.64 -19.70 3.34
CA GLU A 233 6.78 -18.51 2.50
C GLU A 233 5.71 -17.44 2.80
N LYS A 234 4.86 -17.66 3.80
CA LYS A 234 3.78 -16.72 4.11
C LYS A 234 4.28 -15.53 4.92
N SER A 235 3.73 -14.34 4.68
CA SER A 235 3.93 -13.17 5.54
C SER A 235 2.85 -13.09 6.61
N LEU A 236 3.21 -12.68 7.82
CA LEU A 236 2.26 -12.41 8.90
C LEU A 236 2.18 -10.90 9.13
N LEU A 237 1.02 -10.31 8.84
CA LEU A 237 0.78 -8.88 9.02
C LEU A 237 -0.26 -8.64 10.11
N ALA A 238 0.05 -7.75 11.04
CA ALA A 238 -0.87 -7.33 12.11
C ALA A 238 -1.65 -6.10 11.68
N LEU A 239 -2.98 -6.19 11.69
CA LEU A 239 -3.86 -5.06 11.37
C LEU A 239 -3.75 -3.97 12.45
N ASP A 240 -3.49 -2.73 12.03
CA ASP A 240 -3.43 -1.58 12.92
C ASP A 240 -4.79 -0.87 12.94
N MET A 241 -5.58 -1.19 13.96
CA MET A 241 -6.89 -0.56 14.19
C MET A 241 -6.78 0.94 14.42
N GLY A 242 -5.70 1.41 15.07
CA GLY A 242 -5.45 2.83 15.29
C GLY A 242 -5.23 3.58 13.97
N ALA A 243 -4.44 3.01 13.06
CA ALA A 243 -4.19 3.60 11.75
C ALA A 243 -5.45 3.64 10.86
N LEU A 244 -6.32 2.62 10.95
CA LEU A 244 -7.58 2.60 10.22
C LEU A 244 -8.54 3.70 10.69
N ILE A 245 -8.62 3.91 12.01
CA ILE A 245 -9.50 4.92 12.65
C ILE A 245 -8.91 6.33 12.52
N ALA A 246 -7.58 6.46 12.56
CA ALA A 246 -6.90 7.75 12.51
C ALA A 246 -7.26 8.54 11.24
N GLY A 247 -7.82 9.74 11.43
CA GLY A 247 -8.22 10.60 10.32
C GLY A 247 -9.42 10.08 9.52
N ALA A 248 -10.15 9.06 9.99
CA ALA A 248 -11.47 8.73 9.47
C ALA A 248 -12.49 9.64 10.16
N LYS A 249 -13.06 10.61 9.42
CA LYS A 249 -14.11 11.51 9.96
C LYS A 249 -15.49 10.87 9.90
N PHE A 250 -15.65 9.92 8.98
CA PHE A 250 -16.91 9.23 8.73
C PHE A 250 -16.70 7.71 8.78
N ARG A 251 -17.73 6.99 9.23
CA ARG A 251 -17.71 5.51 9.31
C ARG A 251 -17.43 4.85 7.96
N GLY A 252 -17.94 5.41 6.87
CA GLY A 252 -17.71 4.88 5.52
C GLY A 252 -16.24 4.87 5.11
N GLU A 253 -15.45 5.84 5.56
CA GLU A 253 -14.01 5.91 5.25
C GLU A 253 -13.25 4.75 5.92
N PHE A 254 -13.62 4.40 7.17
CA PHE A 254 -13.06 3.23 7.85
C PHE A 254 -13.39 1.93 7.09
N GLU A 255 -14.66 1.76 6.71
CA GLU A 255 -15.11 0.56 5.98
C GLU A 255 -14.42 0.45 4.61
N GLU A 256 -14.20 1.57 3.91
CA GLU A 256 -13.46 1.59 2.64
C GLU A 256 -11.97 1.23 2.82
N ARG A 257 -11.33 1.75 3.87
CA ARG A 257 -9.94 1.39 4.21
C ARG A 257 -9.80 -0.08 4.54
N LEU A 258 -10.68 -0.61 5.40
CA LEU A 258 -10.67 -2.02 5.76
C LEU A 258 -10.95 -2.91 4.53
N LYS A 259 -11.91 -2.51 3.69
CA LYS A 259 -12.19 -3.21 2.42
C LYS A 259 -10.96 -3.26 1.53
N SER A 260 -10.22 -2.16 1.43
CA SER A 260 -8.97 -2.09 0.63
C SER A 260 -7.91 -3.04 1.19
N VAL A 261 -7.73 -3.09 2.52
CA VAL A 261 -6.82 -4.05 3.17
C VAL A 261 -7.23 -5.50 2.89
N LEU A 262 -8.50 -5.84 3.06
CA LEU A 262 -9.00 -7.21 2.82
C LEU A 262 -8.88 -7.63 1.36
N GLN A 263 -9.08 -6.70 0.42
CA GLN A 263 -8.87 -6.93 -1.01
C GLN A 263 -7.41 -7.25 -1.31
N GLU A 264 -6.46 -6.49 -0.76
CA GLU A 264 -5.03 -6.76 -0.94
C GLU A 264 -4.61 -8.12 -0.36
N VAL A 265 -5.12 -8.48 0.82
CA VAL A 265 -4.86 -9.80 1.43
C VAL A 265 -5.43 -10.93 0.57
N THR A 266 -6.64 -10.76 0.04
CA THR A 266 -7.30 -11.75 -0.83
C THR A 266 -6.54 -11.92 -2.15
N GLN A 267 -6.10 -10.81 -2.76
CA GLN A 267 -5.29 -10.81 -3.98
C GLN A 267 -3.87 -11.36 -3.79
N ALA A 268 -3.41 -11.51 -2.54
CA ALA A 268 -2.18 -12.19 -2.24
C ALA A 268 -2.32 -13.73 -2.29
N GLU A 269 -3.49 -14.26 -2.68
CA GLU A 269 -3.71 -15.69 -2.95
C GLU A 269 -3.21 -16.61 -1.82
N GLY A 270 -3.50 -16.22 -0.58
CA GLY A 270 -3.14 -16.99 0.62
C GLY A 270 -1.67 -16.89 1.05
N GLN A 271 -0.85 -16.05 0.41
CA GLN A 271 0.53 -15.75 0.84
C GLN A 271 0.57 -14.89 2.11
N ILE A 272 -0.55 -14.27 2.50
CA ILE A 272 -0.64 -13.37 3.64
C ILE A 272 -1.55 -13.97 4.70
N ILE A 273 -1.06 -13.99 5.94
CA ILE A 273 -1.83 -14.26 7.15
C ILE A 273 -2.06 -12.92 7.84
N LEU A 274 -3.32 -12.57 8.08
CA LEU A 274 -3.69 -11.33 8.77
C LEU A 274 -3.93 -11.61 10.26
N PHE A 275 -3.13 -11.01 11.15
CA PHE A 275 -3.42 -11.00 12.58
C PHE A 275 -4.36 -9.83 12.90
N ILE A 276 -5.48 -10.13 13.56
CA ILE A 276 -6.49 -9.15 13.96
C ILE A 276 -6.62 -9.22 15.48
N ASP A 277 -6.00 -8.26 16.17
CA ASP A 277 -6.25 -8.09 17.60
C ASP A 277 -7.64 -7.49 17.83
N GLU A 278 -8.23 -7.83 18.97
CA GLU A 278 -9.59 -7.42 19.33
C GLU A 278 -10.61 -7.65 18.19
N MET A 279 -10.57 -8.82 17.55
CA MET A 279 -11.36 -9.12 16.34
C MET A 279 -12.89 -8.91 16.54
N HIS A 280 -13.37 -8.98 17.78
CA HIS A 280 -14.76 -8.70 18.13
C HIS A 280 -15.19 -7.27 17.77
N THR A 281 -14.25 -6.31 17.71
CA THR A 281 -14.52 -4.94 17.27
C THR A 281 -14.96 -4.84 15.80
N LEU A 282 -14.56 -5.81 14.97
CA LEU A 282 -14.96 -5.90 13.56
C LEU A 282 -16.21 -6.76 13.34
N VAL A 283 -16.46 -7.72 14.24
CA VAL A 283 -17.54 -8.71 14.14
C VAL A 283 -18.77 -8.33 15.00
N GLY A 284 -18.63 -7.32 15.86
CA GLY A 284 -19.60 -6.93 16.88
C GLY A 284 -20.86 -6.24 16.34
N ALA A 285 -21.95 -6.99 16.33
CA ALA A 285 -23.29 -6.59 15.91
C ALA A 285 -23.89 -5.39 16.68
N GLY A 286 -24.00 -4.24 16.00
CA GLY A 286 -25.27 -3.53 15.75
C GLY A 286 -26.22 -3.13 16.90
N LYS A 287 -25.89 -3.26 18.19
CA LYS A 287 -26.81 -2.87 19.27
C LYS A 287 -26.19 -1.88 20.25
N ALA A 288 -26.62 -0.63 20.09
CA ALA A 288 -26.40 0.54 20.95
C ALA A 288 -24.91 0.91 21.15
N ASP A 289 -24.56 2.16 20.85
CA ASP A 289 -23.22 2.76 21.02
C ASP A 289 -22.12 2.41 19.99
N GLY A 290 -22.41 2.58 18.70
CA GLY A 290 -21.36 2.99 17.75
C GLY A 290 -20.36 1.93 17.29
N ALA A 291 -20.58 0.64 17.59
CA ALA A 291 -19.73 -0.43 17.07
C ALA A 291 -19.76 -0.49 15.53
N MET A 292 -18.57 -0.57 14.94
CA MET A 292 -18.34 -0.70 13.50
C MET A 292 -18.60 -2.16 13.08
N ASP A 293 -19.72 -2.41 12.41
CA ASP A 293 -20.07 -3.75 11.93
C ASP A 293 -19.42 -3.99 10.55
N ALA A 294 -18.18 -4.47 10.58
CA ALA A 294 -17.43 -4.88 9.40
C ALA A 294 -17.58 -6.39 9.11
N SER A 295 -18.49 -7.07 9.82
CA SER A 295 -18.66 -8.51 9.72
C SER A 295 -19.08 -8.94 8.31
N ASN A 296 -19.86 -8.11 7.61
CA ASN A 296 -20.26 -8.32 6.22
C ASN A 296 -19.08 -8.28 5.22
N LEU A 297 -17.97 -7.63 5.58
CA LEU A 297 -16.75 -7.59 4.74
C LEU A 297 -15.89 -8.84 4.97
N LEU A 298 -15.82 -9.33 6.21
CA LEU A 298 -14.96 -10.46 6.61
C LEU A 298 -15.56 -11.82 6.29
N LYS A 299 -16.84 -12.04 6.61
CA LYS A 299 -17.50 -13.36 6.48
C LYS A 299 -17.39 -13.97 5.08
N PRO A 300 -17.63 -13.24 3.98
CA PRO A 300 -17.54 -13.83 2.65
C PRO A 300 -16.13 -14.33 2.31
N ALA A 301 -15.09 -13.57 2.70
CA ALA A 301 -13.70 -13.93 2.43
C ALA A 301 -13.23 -15.10 3.30
N LEU A 302 -13.69 -15.17 4.56
CA LEU A 302 -13.43 -16.30 5.46
C LEU A 302 -14.12 -17.58 4.97
N ALA A 303 -15.40 -17.50 4.60
CA ALA A 303 -16.18 -18.64 4.13
C ALA A 303 -15.64 -19.24 2.82
N ARG A 304 -15.09 -18.39 1.92
CA ARG A 304 -14.45 -18.84 0.68
C ARG A 304 -13.01 -19.36 0.88
N GLY A 305 -12.43 -19.19 2.07
CA GLY A 305 -11.03 -19.54 2.34
C GLY A 305 -10.02 -18.62 1.64
N GLU A 306 -10.48 -17.48 1.15
CA GLU A 306 -9.65 -16.44 0.51
C GLU A 306 -8.85 -15.64 1.54
N LEU A 307 -9.42 -15.47 2.74
CA LEU A 307 -8.78 -14.80 3.86
C LEU A 307 -8.24 -15.83 4.86
N HIS A 308 -6.93 -15.77 5.12
CA HIS A 308 -6.29 -16.48 6.22
C HIS A 308 -5.99 -15.48 7.34
N CYS A 309 -6.53 -15.71 8.53
CA CYS A 309 -6.30 -14.81 9.65
C CYS A 309 -6.09 -15.53 10.98
N VAL A 310 -5.44 -14.83 11.90
CA VAL A 310 -5.35 -15.19 13.31
C VAL A 310 -6.09 -14.12 14.09
N GLY A 311 -7.21 -14.48 14.69
CA GLY A 311 -7.99 -13.55 15.51
C GLY A 311 -7.57 -13.59 16.98
N ALA A 312 -7.67 -12.49 17.70
CA ALA A 312 -7.55 -12.46 19.15
C ALA A 312 -8.75 -11.76 19.79
N THR A 313 -9.27 -12.32 20.88
CA THR A 313 -10.41 -11.75 21.59
C THR A 313 -10.45 -12.21 23.05
N THR A 314 -11.42 -11.71 23.84
CA THR A 314 -11.71 -12.21 25.18
C THR A 314 -12.79 -13.29 25.12
N LEU A 315 -12.92 -14.08 26.19
CA LEU A 315 -13.92 -15.15 26.26
C LEU A 315 -15.35 -14.60 26.15
N ASP A 316 -15.64 -13.51 26.85
CA ASP A 316 -16.98 -12.91 26.85
C ASP A 316 -17.36 -12.38 25.47
N GLU A 317 -16.42 -11.69 24.81
CA GLU A 317 -16.65 -11.14 23.48
C GLU A 317 -16.77 -12.23 22.41
N TYR A 318 -15.99 -13.31 22.54
CA TYR A 318 -16.14 -14.49 21.68
C TYR A 318 -17.55 -15.08 21.79
N ARG A 319 -18.06 -15.30 23.00
CA ARG A 319 -19.41 -15.86 23.21
C ARG A 319 -20.53 -14.95 22.70
N LYS A 320 -20.37 -13.63 22.88
CA LYS A 320 -21.37 -12.65 22.45
C LYS A 320 -21.44 -12.48 20.94
N HIS A 321 -20.28 -12.42 20.26
CA HIS A 321 -20.19 -11.94 18.89
C HIS A 321 -19.73 -12.99 17.87
N VAL A 322 -19.04 -14.05 18.29
CA VAL A 322 -18.43 -15.03 17.37
C VAL A 322 -19.08 -16.40 17.47
N GLU A 323 -19.31 -16.92 18.68
CA GLU A 323 -19.81 -18.29 18.92
C GLU A 323 -21.17 -18.60 18.27
N LYS A 324 -21.98 -17.56 18.04
CA LYS A 324 -23.32 -17.69 17.45
C LYS A 324 -23.30 -17.82 15.92
N ASP A 325 -22.14 -17.65 15.28
CA ASP A 325 -21.96 -17.73 13.84
C ASP A 325 -21.00 -18.87 13.48
N ALA A 326 -21.39 -19.70 12.51
CA ALA A 326 -20.68 -20.94 12.15
C ALA A 326 -19.72 -20.78 10.96
N ALA A 327 -19.72 -19.61 10.32
CA ALA A 327 -18.90 -19.28 9.15
C ALA A 327 -17.40 -19.19 9.48
#